data_AF-A0A0D0A557-F1
#
_entry.id   AF-A0A0D0A557-F1
#
_cell.length_a   1.000
_cell.length_b   1.000
_cell.length_c   1.000
_cell.angle_alpha   90.00
_cell.angle_beta   90.00
_cell.angle_gamma   90.00
#
_symmetry.space_group_name_H-M   'P 1'
#
loop_
_entity.id
_entity.type
_entity.pdbx_description
1 polymer ?
#
loop_
_entity_poly.entity_id
_entity_poly.type
_entity_poly.pdbx_seq_one_letter_code
_entity_poly.pdbx_strand_id
1 'polypeptide(L)'
;MLGKISSMHPILGKISQQTRECADFIKNYSETKNFGKRLIKNVLSETDDTIKKFNDVFDKLMQSFRDNLICDVAIHVHYTEETLELSGMTYAEDAGLDPGKQCLEGTRTEIISHITEWIHSTGDNVPRVLWLSGPAGKGKSAIAHTIAKSFEDKGGLGSCYSFDRQREADGRHKKIFSTIARDLADRDPEMRGALADAVKTAPQLKTTKDIAQQWQKLLIGPLKKSSRSTGEPIVITIDALDESGGEETREDLLRILAGKHPNPAVPKITDLPGNFHFIVTSRPLDDIEDQFCGVQHIRQMSMDDIPRADAERDIRTYVSTELEGRNFQDREFAVLAEKAEGLFEWARLACRYIKKSHAGLSSMECYQAVVSSDSAKRSPLLHGTPFDCISEISLSDGTNTRHS
;
A
#
# COMPACT_ATOMS: atom_id res chain seq x y z
N MET A 1 -8.84 -17.11 -6.35
CA MET A 1 -9.65 -18.35 -6.40
C MET A 1 -10.25 -18.61 -7.79
N LEU A 2 -10.91 -17.63 -8.42
CA LEU A 2 -11.52 -17.78 -9.76
C LEU A 2 -10.54 -18.00 -10.94
N GLY A 3 -9.31 -17.47 -10.85
CA GLY A 3 -8.34 -17.59 -11.93
C GLY A 3 -7.77 -19.00 -12.16
N LYS A 4 -7.94 -19.94 -11.22
CA LYS A 4 -7.29 -21.27 -11.27
C LYS A 4 -8.22 -22.43 -11.61
N ILE A 5 -9.54 -22.24 -11.49
CA ILE A 5 -10.54 -23.05 -12.23
C ILE A 5 -10.31 -22.87 -13.76
N SER A 6 -9.69 -21.76 -14.16
CA SER A 6 -9.32 -21.47 -15.55
C SER A 6 -8.24 -22.40 -16.12
N SER A 7 -7.30 -22.94 -15.33
CA SER A 7 -6.24 -23.82 -15.87
C SER A 7 -6.75 -25.21 -16.23
N MET A 8 -7.83 -25.67 -15.59
CA MET A 8 -8.51 -26.92 -15.91
C MET A 8 -9.47 -26.80 -17.09
N HIS A 9 -9.94 -25.58 -17.39
CA HIS A 9 -10.92 -25.31 -18.44
C HIS A 9 -10.47 -25.78 -19.84
N PRO A 10 -9.20 -25.58 -20.28
CA PRO A 10 -8.70 -26.11 -21.54
C PRO A 10 -8.70 -27.64 -21.61
N ILE A 11 -8.41 -28.32 -20.50
CA ILE A 11 -8.32 -29.79 -20.45
C ILE A 11 -9.72 -30.39 -20.46
N LEU A 12 -10.63 -29.86 -19.64
CA LEU A 12 -12.04 -30.23 -19.65
C LEU A 12 -12.71 -29.95 -21.01
N GLY A 13 -12.35 -28.85 -21.66
CA GLY A 13 -12.78 -28.53 -23.02
C GLY A 13 -12.32 -29.58 -24.03
N LYS A 14 -11.04 -30.01 -23.98
CA LYS A 14 -10.51 -31.07 -24.85
C LYS A 14 -11.14 -32.44 -24.58
N ILE A 15 -11.40 -32.78 -23.32
CA ILE A 15 -12.12 -34.01 -22.95
C ILE A 15 -13.55 -33.96 -23.53
N SER A 16 -14.26 -32.85 -23.36
CA SER A 16 -15.61 -32.67 -23.92
C SER A 16 -15.64 -32.78 -25.44
N GLN A 17 -14.64 -32.19 -26.12
CA GLN A 17 -14.49 -32.29 -27.57
C GLN A 17 -14.26 -33.74 -28.02
N GLN A 18 -13.34 -34.47 -27.37
CA GLN A 18 -13.06 -35.87 -27.72
C GLN A 18 -14.25 -36.79 -27.45
N THR A 19 -15.02 -36.54 -26.39
CA THR A 19 -16.28 -37.26 -26.13
C THR A 19 -17.29 -37.04 -27.23
N ARG A 20 -17.37 -35.81 -27.78
CA ARG A 20 -18.26 -35.49 -28.89
C ARG A 20 -17.83 -36.17 -30.19
N GLU A 21 -16.54 -36.09 -30.54
CA GLU A 21 -15.97 -36.74 -31.72
C GLU A 21 -16.18 -38.27 -31.70
N CYS A 22 -16.02 -38.90 -30.52
CA CYS A 22 -16.32 -40.32 -30.33
C CYS A 22 -17.81 -40.64 -30.52
N ALA A 23 -18.70 -39.81 -29.97
CA ALA A 23 -20.15 -40.00 -30.12
C ALA A 23 -20.61 -39.87 -31.59
N ASP A 24 -20.07 -38.90 -32.33
CA ASP A 24 -20.35 -38.71 -33.75
C ASP A 24 -19.83 -39.89 -34.59
N PHE A 25 -18.63 -40.40 -34.28
CA PHE A 25 -18.07 -41.60 -34.90
C PHE A 25 -18.96 -42.83 -34.69
N ILE A 26 -19.40 -43.08 -33.44
CA ILE A 26 -20.29 -44.20 -33.11
C ILE A 26 -21.63 -44.09 -33.85
N LYS A 27 -22.19 -42.87 -33.92
CA LYS A 27 -23.44 -42.61 -34.64
C LYS A 27 -23.30 -42.93 -36.13
N ASN A 28 -22.28 -42.38 -36.79
CA ASN A 28 -22.02 -42.62 -38.21
C ASN A 28 -21.75 -44.10 -38.51
N TYR A 29 -21.03 -44.80 -37.62
CA TYR A 29 -20.82 -46.24 -37.71
C TYR A 29 -22.15 -47.01 -37.66
N SER A 30 -23.07 -46.62 -36.76
CA SER A 30 -24.37 -47.29 -36.60
C SER A 30 -25.34 -47.11 -37.78
N GLU A 31 -25.19 -46.03 -38.57
CA GLU A 31 -26.05 -45.68 -39.70
C GLU A 31 -25.65 -46.39 -41.01
N THR A 32 -24.43 -46.94 -41.11
CA THR A 32 -23.90 -47.59 -42.33
C THR A 32 -24.42 -49.02 -42.59
N LYS A 33 -25.62 -49.35 -42.11
CA LYS A 33 -26.16 -50.71 -42.03
C LYS A 33 -26.44 -51.46 -43.33
N ASN A 34 -26.09 -50.96 -44.52
CA ASN A 34 -26.30 -51.69 -45.78
C ASN A 34 -25.18 -51.47 -46.81
N PHE A 35 -24.05 -52.15 -46.68
CA PHE A 35 -23.29 -52.64 -47.85
C PHE A 35 -22.35 -53.80 -47.46
N GLY A 36 -22.72 -55.01 -47.86
CA GLY A 36 -22.13 -56.25 -47.36
C GLY A 36 -20.78 -56.65 -47.97
N LYS A 37 -20.00 -57.32 -47.11
CA LYS A 37 -19.31 -58.60 -47.35
C LYS A 37 -17.98 -58.68 -48.12
N ARG A 38 -17.34 -57.59 -48.57
CA ARG A 38 -15.91 -57.68 -49.02
C ARG A 38 -14.94 -56.63 -48.48
N LEU A 39 -15.40 -55.63 -47.72
CA LEU A 39 -14.53 -54.60 -47.10
C LEU A 39 -14.13 -54.90 -45.63
N ILE A 40 -14.36 -56.12 -45.16
CA ILE A 40 -14.39 -56.42 -43.72
C ILE A 40 -13.02 -56.34 -43.04
N LYS A 41 -11.88 -56.52 -43.72
CA LYS A 41 -10.57 -56.39 -43.05
C LYS A 41 -10.09 -54.96 -42.90
N ASN A 42 -10.17 -54.15 -43.96
CA ASN A 42 -9.62 -52.79 -43.95
C ASN A 42 -10.49 -51.82 -43.13
N VAL A 43 -11.81 -52.00 -43.14
CA VAL A 43 -12.73 -51.17 -42.33
C VAL A 43 -12.66 -51.55 -40.85
N LEU A 44 -12.52 -52.84 -40.52
CA LEU A 44 -12.33 -53.26 -39.13
C LEU A 44 -10.97 -52.78 -38.59
N SER A 45 -9.88 -52.90 -39.35
CA SER A 45 -8.57 -52.39 -38.91
C SER A 45 -8.58 -50.87 -38.75
N GLU A 46 -9.20 -50.13 -39.67
CA GLU A 46 -9.31 -48.67 -39.58
C GLU A 46 -10.19 -48.22 -38.40
N THR A 47 -11.25 -48.98 -38.10
CA THR A 47 -12.10 -48.77 -36.92
C THR A 47 -11.35 -49.07 -35.63
N ASP A 48 -10.61 -50.18 -35.56
CA ASP A 48 -9.79 -50.56 -34.41
C ASP A 48 -8.66 -49.54 -34.19
N ASP A 49 -8.02 -49.06 -35.25
CA ASP A 49 -6.99 -48.01 -35.20
C ASP A 49 -7.59 -46.68 -34.71
N THR A 50 -8.81 -46.36 -35.12
CA THR A 50 -9.52 -45.15 -34.68
C THR A 50 -9.94 -45.23 -33.21
N ILE A 51 -10.48 -46.38 -32.77
CA ILE A 51 -10.82 -46.64 -31.36
C ILE A 51 -9.56 -46.57 -30.49
N LYS A 52 -8.46 -47.19 -30.94
CA LYS A 52 -7.17 -47.12 -30.26
C LYS A 52 -6.68 -45.68 -30.14
N LYS A 53 -6.78 -44.90 -31.23
CA LYS A 53 -6.42 -43.47 -31.22
C LYS A 53 -7.27 -42.67 -30.23
N PHE A 54 -8.58 -42.93 -30.13
CA PHE A 54 -9.43 -42.28 -29.13
C PHE A 54 -9.01 -42.65 -27.71
N ASN A 55 -8.77 -43.93 -27.43
CA ASN A 55 -8.29 -44.38 -26.11
C ASN A 55 -6.95 -43.74 -25.75
N ASP A 56 -5.98 -43.72 -26.68
CA ASP A 56 -4.68 -43.09 -26.46
C ASP A 56 -4.81 -41.58 -26.17
N VAL A 57 -5.75 -40.89 -26.82
CA VAL A 57 -6.02 -39.46 -26.59
C VAL A 57 -6.72 -39.25 -25.24
N PHE A 58 -7.71 -40.08 -24.89
CA PHE A 58 -8.37 -40.02 -23.58
C PHE A 58 -7.40 -40.31 -22.44
N ASP A 59 -6.54 -41.32 -22.57
CA ASP A 59 -5.54 -41.67 -21.56
C ASP A 59 -4.56 -40.51 -21.34
N LYS A 60 -4.08 -39.88 -22.42
CA LYS A 60 -3.23 -38.68 -22.33
C LYS A 60 -3.94 -37.49 -21.67
N LEU A 61 -5.21 -37.24 -22.02
CA LEU A 61 -5.99 -36.16 -21.43
C LEU A 61 -6.28 -36.41 -19.95
N MET A 62 -6.61 -37.64 -19.58
CA MET A 62 -6.85 -38.05 -18.19
C MET A 62 -5.58 -38.02 -17.35
N GLN A 63 -4.43 -38.39 -17.93
CA GLN A 63 -3.14 -38.25 -17.29
C GLN A 63 -2.79 -36.78 -17.08
N SER A 64 -2.94 -35.94 -18.10
CA SER A 64 -2.73 -34.49 -17.98
C SER A 64 -3.66 -33.84 -16.94
N PHE A 65 -4.91 -34.30 -16.84
CA PHE A 65 -5.84 -33.84 -15.81
C PHE A 65 -5.38 -34.23 -14.40
N ARG A 66 -4.94 -35.49 -14.20
CA ARG A 66 -4.41 -35.97 -12.92
C ARG A 66 -3.12 -35.24 -12.53
N ASP A 67 -2.22 -35.02 -13.47
CA ASP A 67 -0.95 -34.33 -13.23
C ASP A 67 -1.21 -32.87 -12.80
N ASN A 68 -2.19 -32.20 -13.43
CA ASN A 68 -2.61 -30.86 -13.03
C ASN A 68 -3.25 -30.82 -11.64
N LEU A 69 -4.08 -31.81 -11.28
CA LEU A 69 -4.64 -31.94 -9.93
C LEU A 69 -3.53 -32.15 -8.88
N ILE A 70 -2.56 -33.02 -9.16
CA ILE A 70 -1.42 -33.27 -8.26
C ILE A 70 -0.60 -31.99 -8.08
N CYS A 71 -0.34 -31.25 -9.16
CA CYS A 71 0.35 -29.95 -9.08
C CYS A 71 -0.44 -28.94 -8.24
N ASP A 72 -1.76 -28.85 -8.43
CA ASP A 72 -2.60 -27.93 -7.67
C ASP A 72 -2.63 -28.27 -6.18
N VAL A 73 -2.77 -29.56 -5.84
CA VAL A 73 -2.68 -30.04 -4.45
C VAL A 73 -1.31 -29.75 -3.86
N ALA A 74 -0.21 -29.99 -4.59
CA ALA A 74 1.14 -29.71 -4.11
C ALA A 74 1.35 -28.21 -3.87
N ILE A 75 0.91 -27.33 -4.78
CA ILE A 75 0.97 -25.88 -4.61
C ILE A 75 0.14 -25.45 -3.39
N HIS A 76 -1.06 -26.00 -3.22
CA HIS A 76 -1.91 -25.70 -2.07
C HIS A 76 -1.26 -26.14 -0.75
N VAL A 77 -0.70 -27.35 -0.70
CA VAL A 77 0.03 -27.86 0.48
C VAL A 77 1.21 -26.95 0.81
N HIS A 78 2.04 -26.60 -0.17
CA HIS A 78 3.18 -25.69 0.04
C HIS A 78 2.73 -24.31 0.52
N TYR A 79 1.74 -23.71 -0.14
CA TYR A 79 1.20 -22.41 0.27
C TYR A 79 0.60 -22.46 1.69
N THR A 80 -0.06 -23.56 2.07
CA THR A 80 -0.55 -23.74 3.44
C THR A 80 0.58 -23.93 4.45
N GLU A 81 1.64 -24.68 4.12
CA GLU A 81 2.83 -24.82 4.98
C GLU A 81 3.49 -23.46 5.21
N GLU A 82 3.71 -22.69 4.15
CA GLU A 82 4.24 -21.32 4.24
C GLU A 82 3.33 -20.42 5.09
N THR A 83 2.01 -20.52 4.91
CA THR A 83 1.05 -19.75 5.71
C THR A 83 1.13 -20.09 7.19
N LEU A 84 1.29 -21.37 7.52
CA LEU A 84 1.51 -21.83 8.90
C LEU A 84 2.86 -21.34 9.44
N GLU A 85 3.90 -21.31 8.63
CA GLU A 85 5.21 -20.81 9.05
C GLU A 85 5.20 -19.30 9.31
N LEU A 86 4.55 -18.54 8.44
CA LEU A 86 4.38 -17.09 8.61
C LEU A 86 3.34 -16.75 9.68
N SER A 87 2.54 -17.73 10.14
CA SER A 87 1.61 -17.54 11.25
C SER A 87 2.38 -17.21 12.54
N GLY A 88 1.83 -16.29 13.34
CA GLY A 88 2.46 -15.82 14.57
C GLY A 88 3.66 -14.87 14.37
N MET A 89 4.05 -14.57 13.13
CA MET A 89 4.97 -13.46 12.87
C MET A 89 4.33 -12.14 13.29
N THR A 90 5.12 -11.32 13.96
CA THR A 90 4.68 -10.02 14.46
C THR A 90 4.28 -9.11 13.29
N TYR A 91 3.07 -8.58 13.39
CA TYR A 91 2.47 -7.68 12.40
C TYR A 91 1.85 -6.48 13.13
N ALA A 92 1.96 -5.30 12.54
CA ALA A 92 1.33 -4.10 13.08
C ALA A 92 -0.08 -3.94 12.50
N GLU A 93 -1.09 -4.27 13.30
CA GLU A 93 -2.49 -4.05 12.95
C GLU A 93 -2.77 -2.55 12.79
N ASP A 94 -3.62 -2.21 11.81
CA ASP A 94 -4.02 -0.84 11.44
C ASP A 94 -2.84 0.12 11.14
N ALA A 95 -1.68 -0.41 10.73
CA ALA A 95 -0.57 0.40 10.22
C ALA A 95 -0.66 0.62 8.70
N GLY A 96 -1.56 -0.11 8.04
CA GLY A 96 -1.72 -0.16 6.58
C GLY A 96 -2.24 1.12 5.93
N LEU A 97 -2.56 0.99 4.64
CA LEU A 97 -3.20 2.03 3.84
C LEU A 97 -4.56 2.42 4.42
N ASP A 98 -4.81 3.72 4.56
CA ASP A 98 -6.07 4.28 5.01
C ASP A 98 -6.71 5.08 3.87
N PRO A 99 -7.79 4.56 3.23
CA PRO A 99 -8.46 5.25 2.16
C PRO A 99 -8.99 6.64 2.55
N GLY A 100 -9.28 6.86 3.83
CA GLY A 100 -9.77 8.13 4.38
C GLY A 100 -8.67 9.18 4.61
N LYS A 101 -7.39 8.81 4.47
CA LYS A 101 -6.26 9.74 4.62
C LYS A 101 -5.80 10.35 3.29
N GLN A 102 -6.29 9.90 2.15
CA GLN A 102 -5.84 10.39 0.84
C GLN A 102 -6.07 11.89 0.63
N CYS A 103 -5.26 12.51 -0.21
CA CYS A 103 -5.53 13.84 -0.75
C CYS A 103 -6.90 13.88 -1.44
N LEU A 104 -7.58 15.01 -1.32
CA LEU A 104 -8.75 15.29 -2.14
C LEU A 104 -8.33 15.33 -3.62
N GLU A 105 -9.16 14.75 -4.50
CA GLU A 105 -8.93 14.77 -5.94
C GLU A 105 -8.72 16.21 -6.44
N GLY A 106 -7.71 16.42 -7.29
CA GLY A 106 -7.34 17.73 -7.82
C GLY A 106 -6.50 18.60 -6.88
N THR A 107 -6.14 18.13 -5.67
CA THR A 107 -5.20 18.84 -4.77
C THR A 107 -3.83 18.18 -4.76
N ARG A 108 -2.77 18.95 -4.45
CA ARG A 108 -1.38 18.46 -4.34
C ARG A 108 -0.87 17.74 -5.61
N THR A 109 -1.44 18.06 -6.76
CA THR A 109 -1.19 17.32 -8.01
C THR A 109 0.26 17.44 -8.46
N GLU A 110 0.88 18.61 -8.30
CA GLU A 110 2.26 18.86 -8.72
C GLU A 110 3.26 18.01 -7.92
N ILE A 111 3.15 18.01 -6.58
CA ILE A 111 4.05 17.21 -5.73
C ILE A 111 3.82 15.71 -5.92
N ILE A 112 2.57 15.28 -6.08
CA ILE A 112 2.24 13.88 -6.39
C ILE A 112 2.85 13.47 -7.75
N SER A 113 2.79 14.34 -8.77
CA SER A 113 3.43 14.10 -10.08
C SER A 113 4.94 13.96 -9.93
N HIS A 114 5.60 14.90 -9.24
CA HIS A 114 7.05 14.86 -9.03
C HIS A 114 7.53 13.60 -8.30
N ILE A 115 6.77 13.15 -7.29
CA ILE A 115 7.10 11.90 -6.58
C ILE A 115 6.84 10.70 -7.50
N THR A 116 5.75 10.70 -8.27
CA THR A 116 5.43 9.62 -9.21
C THR A 116 6.49 9.51 -10.31
N GLU A 117 6.95 10.63 -10.87
CA GLU A 117 8.03 10.70 -11.86
C GLU A 117 9.36 10.18 -11.28
N TRP A 118 9.66 10.51 -10.03
CA TRP A 118 10.82 9.98 -9.33
C TRP A 118 10.79 8.45 -9.20
N ILE A 119 9.64 7.87 -8.84
CA ILE A 119 9.49 6.41 -8.71
C ILE A 119 9.72 5.69 -10.05
N HIS A 120 9.35 6.31 -11.17
CA HIS A 120 9.56 5.76 -12.51
C HIS A 120 10.91 6.13 -13.12
N SER A 121 11.73 6.92 -12.42
CA SER A 121 13.05 7.30 -12.90
C SER A 121 13.97 6.08 -12.91
N THR A 122 14.77 5.95 -13.96
CA THR A 122 15.69 4.82 -14.16
C THR A 122 17.14 5.24 -13.99
N GLY A 123 17.97 4.34 -13.47
CA GLY A 123 19.42 4.55 -13.34
C GLY A 123 19.96 4.20 -11.95
N ASP A 124 21.25 3.87 -11.91
CA ASP A 124 21.93 3.45 -10.66
C ASP A 124 22.06 4.58 -9.65
N ASN A 125 22.03 5.83 -10.11
CA ASN A 125 22.15 7.03 -9.29
C ASN A 125 20.79 7.58 -8.81
N VAL A 126 19.67 6.93 -9.13
CA VAL A 126 18.35 7.37 -8.66
C VAL A 126 18.28 7.15 -7.13
N PRO A 127 17.97 8.19 -6.34
CA PRO A 127 17.80 8.04 -4.90
C PRO A 127 16.77 6.95 -4.58
N ARG A 128 17.04 6.13 -3.55
CA ARG A 128 16.18 5.01 -3.13
C ARG A 128 15.12 5.42 -2.13
N VAL A 129 15.35 6.51 -1.44
CA VAL A 129 14.47 7.06 -0.40
C VAL A 129 14.10 8.47 -0.79
N LEU A 130 12.83 8.82 -0.67
CA LEU A 130 12.34 10.18 -0.69
C LEU A 130 11.86 10.51 0.73
N TRP A 131 12.43 11.55 1.32
CA TRP A 131 11.98 12.08 2.59
C TRP A 131 11.18 13.36 2.36
N LEU A 132 9.87 13.28 2.65
CA LEU A 132 8.94 14.40 2.60
C LEU A 132 8.79 14.98 4.01
N SER A 133 9.46 16.10 4.25
CA SER A 133 9.48 16.80 5.53
C SER A 133 8.48 17.95 5.58
N GLY A 134 8.13 18.38 6.79
CA GLY A 134 7.38 19.62 7.01
C GLY A 134 6.55 19.60 8.29
N PRO A 135 5.94 20.73 8.68
CA PRO A 135 5.15 20.84 9.90
C PRO A 135 3.89 19.98 9.89
N ALA A 136 3.31 19.79 11.08
CA ALA A 136 2.04 19.08 11.23
C ALA A 136 0.92 19.78 10.44
N GLY A 137 0.00 18.99 9.89
CA GLY A 137 -1.19 19.52 9.23
C GLY A 137 -1.02 20.07 7.82
N LYS A 138 0.17 19.98 7.19
CA LYS A 138 0.35 20.33 5.76
C LYS A 138 -0.08 19.25 4.76
N GLY A 139 -0.43 18.04 5.23
CA GLY A 139 -0.94 16.95 4.38
C GLY A 139 0.10 15.95 3.88
N LYS A 140 1.25 15.80 4.57
CA LYS A 140 2.29 14.79 4.22
C LYS A 140 1.73 13.37 4.15
N SER A 141 1.01 12.95 5.18
CA SER A 141 0.36 11.64 5.24
C SER A 141 -0.63 11.47 4.10
N ALA A 142 -1.36 12.52 3.74
CA ALA A 142 -2.30 12.44 2.64
C ALA A 142 -1.63 12.16 1.29
N ILE A 143 -0.48 12.79 1.04
CA ILE A 143 0.33 12.52 -0.15
C ILE A 143 0.84 11.08 -0.14
N ALA A 144 1.38 10.60 0.99
CA ALA A 144 1.88 9.23 1.11
C ALA A 144 0.79 8.18 0.87
N HIS A 145 -0.39 8.38 1.45
CA HIS A 145 -1.53 7.46 1.28
C HIS A 145 -2.12 7.54 -0.15
N THR A 146 -2.16 8.70 -0.79
CA THR A 146 -2.56 8.82 -2.20
C THR A 146 -1.61 8.08 -3.13
N ILE A 147 -0.29 8.21 -2.93
CA ILE A 147 0.69 7.49 -3.74
C ILE A 147 0.59 5.99 -3.47
N ALA A 148 0.52 5.58 -2.21
CA ALA A 148 0.34 4.17 -1.85
C ALA A 148 -0.91 3.58 -2.50
N LYS A 149 -2.04 4.29 -2.49
CA LYS A 149 -3.26 3.84 -3.15
C LYS A 149 -3.09 3.70 -4.67
N SER A 150 -2.48 4.69 -5.32
CA SER A 150 -2.22 4.64 -6.77
C SER A 150 -1.36 3.43 -7.17
N PHE A 151 -0.36 3.09 -6.35
CA PHE A 151 0.50 1.93 -6.58
C PHE A 151 -0.16 0.62 -6.15
N GLU A 152 -1.07 0.61 -5.18
CA GLU A 152 -1.88 -0.55 -4.84
C GLU A 152 -2.75 -0.97 -6.03
N ASP A 153 -3.45 0.00 -6.64
CA ASP A 153 -4.34 -0.24 -7.78
C ASP A 153 -3.59 -0.73 -9.03
N LYS A 154 -2.29 -0.40 -9.14
CA LYS A 154 -1.39 -0.83 -10.23
C LYS A 154 -0.59 -2.08 -9.89
N GLY A 155 -0.71 -2.63 -8.68
CA GLY A 155 0.06 -3.80 -8.23
C GLY A 155 1.52 -3.53 -7.84
N GLY A 156 1.94 -2.26 -7.76
CA GLY A 156 3.30 -1.84 -7.41
C GLY A 156 3.49 -1.43 -5.94
N LEU A 157 2.45 -1.44 -5.10
CA LEU A 157 2.60 -1.17 -3.66
C LEU A 157 3.24 -2.39 -2.97
N GLY A 158 4.40 -2.21 -2.37
CA GLY A 158 5.08 -3.23 -1.57
C GLY A 158 4.60 -3.30 -0.12
N SER A 159 4.41 -2.14 0.53
CA SER A 159 3.83 -2.02 1.87
C SER A 159 3.48 -0.55 2.15
N CYS A 160 2.48 -0.34 3.01
CA CYS A 160 2.17 0.98 3.56
C CYS A 160 2.20 0.88 5.08
N TYR A 161 3.07 1.65 5.73
CA TYR A 161 3.30 1.57 7.17
C TYR A 161 3.19 2.94 7.81
N SER A 162 2.20 3.13 8.67
CA SER A 162 1.97 4.39 9.38
C SER A 162 2.29 4.25 10.87
N PHE A 163 3.16 5.11 11.36
CA PHE A 163 3.29 5.35 12.79
C PHE A 163 2.12 6.19 13.30
N ASP A 164 1.79 5.99 14.56
CA ASP A 164 0.77 6.75 15.27
C ASP A 164 1.20 6.82 16.72
N ARG A 165 1.51 8.03 17.20
CA ARG A 165 1.97 8.25 18.57
C ARG A 165 0.92 7.83 19.60
N GLN A 166 -0.37 7.91 19.28
CA GLN A 166 -1.44 7.47 20.18
C GLN A 166 -1.46 5.94 20.35
N ARG A 167 -0.82 5.23 19.42
CA ARG A 167 -0.66 3.78 19.41
C ARG A 167 0.76 3.35 19.75
N GLU A 168 1.51 4.16 20.52
CA GLU A 168 2.87 3.82 20.94
C GLU A 168 2.91 2.49 21.74
N ALA A 169 1.85 2.20 22.50
CA ALA A 169 1.69 0.93 23.22
C ALA A 169 1.69 -0.30 22.31
N ASP A 170 1.33 -0.14 21.03
CA ASP A 170 1.35 -1.22 20.04
C ASP A 170 2.78 -1.60 19.64
N GLY A 171 3.78 -0.80 20.04
CA GLY A 171 5.19 -1.04 19.78
C GLY A 171 5.53 -1.07 18.30
N ARG A 172 4.85 -0.26 17.47
CA ARG A 172 4.98 -0.22 16.00
C ARG A 172 6.44 -0.09 15.53
N HIS A 173 7.26 0.72 16.22
CA HIS A 173 8.69 0.85 15.92
C HIS A 173 9.48 -0.46 15.96
N LYS A 174 8.99 -1.47 16.71
CA LYS A 174 9.59 -2.82 16.79
C LYS A 174 9.00 -3.80 15.78
N LYS A 175 8.13 -3.37 14.87
CA LYS A 175 7.36 -4.25 13.97
C LYS A 175 7.44 -3.84 12.50
N ILE A 176 8.14 -2.75 12.19
CA ILE A 176 8.11 -2.14 10.85
C ILE A 176 8.55 -3.11 9.76
N PHE A 177 9.74 -3.70 9.87
CA PHE A 177 10.29 -4.54 8.81
C PHE A 177 9.70 -5.95 8.81
N SER A 178 9.21 -6.46 9.96
CA SER A 178 8.42 -7.70 9.96
C SER A 178 7.08 -7.51 9.25
N THR A 179 6.43 -6.35 9.40
CA THR A 179 5.18 -6.01 8.72
C THR A 179 5.43 -5.84 7.21
N ILE A 180 6.45 -5.06 6.82
CA ILE A 180 6.81 -4.87 5.41
C ILE A 180 7.17 -6.21 4.74
N ALA A 181 7.95 -7.07 5.41
CA ALA A 181 8.31 -8.38 4.87
C ALA A 181 7.08 -9.26 4.63
N ARG A 182 6.11 -9.24 5.56
CA ARG A 182 4.84 -9.97 5.41
C ARG A 182 4.00 -9.41 4.27
N ASP A 183 3.86 -8.10 4.16
CA ASP A 183 3.11 -7.44 3.08
C ASP A 183 3.69 -7.77 1.69
N LEU A 184 5.03 -7.86 1.58
CA LEU A 184 5.71 -8.28 0.35
C LEU A 184 5.48 -9.78 0.08
N ALA A 185 5.57 -10.63 1.10
CA ALA A 185 5.31 -12.07 0.99
C ALA A 185 3.85 -12.41 0.63
N ASP A 186 2.89 -11.55 0.96
CA ASP A 186 1.50 -11.73 0.53
C ASP A 186 1.28 -11.37 -0.95
N ARG A 187 2.22 -10.64 -1.56
CA ARG A 187 2.18 -10.22 -2.97
C ARG A 187 3.08 -11.06 -3.89
N ASP A 188 4.22 -11.52 -3.40
CA ASP A 188 5.19 -12.31 -4.16
C ASP A 188 5.38 -13.71 -3.56
N PRO A 189 4.97 -14.78 -4.25
CA PRO A 189 5.18 -16.16 -3.81
C PRO A 189 6.66 -16.53 -3.59
N GLU A 190 7.60 -15.98 -4.35
CA GLU A 190 9.03 -16.28 -4.14
C GLU A 190 9.53 -15.63 -2.85
N MET A 191 9.15 -14.37 -2.60
CA MET A 191 9.40 -13.72 -1.31
C MET A 191 8.73 -14.48 -0.17
N ARG A 192 7.52 -15.02 -0.37
CA ARG A 192 6.79 -15.83 0.62
C ARG A 192 7.56 -17.07 1.03
N GLY A 193 7.98 -17.88 0.07
CA GLY A 193 8.76 -19.08 0.33
C GLY A 193 10.09 -18.76 1.01
N ALA A 194 10.80 -17.73 0.52
CA ALA A 194 12.08 -17.32 1.10
C ALA A 194 11.95 -16.79 2.54
N LEU A 195 10.85 -16.07 2.85
CA LEU A 195 10.55 -15.60 4.19
C LEU A 195 10.16 -16.76 5.12
N ALA A 196 9.32 -17.68 4.63
CA ALA A 196 8.91 -18.89 5.37
C ALA A 196 10.14 -19.73 5.75
N ASP A 197 11.07 -19.94 4.82
CA ASP A 197 12.33 -20.64 5.08
C ASP A 197 13.20 -19.93 6.14
N ALA A 198 13.26 -18.59 6.10
CA ALA A 198 14.02 -17.81 7.06
C ALA A 198 13.48 -17.99 8.49
N VAL A 199 12.15 -17.96 8.67
CA VAL A 199 11.53 -18.14 9.98
C VAL A 199 11.47 -19.60 10.42
N LYS A 200 11.40 -20.56 9.49
CA LYS A 200 11.53 -21.99 9.77
C LYS A 200 12.91 -22.34 10.30
N THR A 201 13.95 -21.75 9.71
CA THR A 201 15.35 -21.93 10.13
C THR A 201 15.66 -21.25 11.47
N ALA A 202 15.03 -20.10 11.72
CA ALA A 202 15.24 -19.31 12.94
C ALA A 202 13.91 -18.81 13.51
N PRO A 203 13.16 -19.65 14.25
CA PRO A 203 11.81 -19.34 14.76
C PRO A 203 11.74 -18.08 15.63
N GLN A 204 12.82 -17.72 16.32
CA GLN A 204 12.92 -16.50 17.12
C GLN A 204 12.74 -15.21 16.29
N LEU A 205 12.95 -15.27 14.97
CA LEU A 205 12.73 -14.13 14.08
C LEU A 205 11.24 -13.76 13.98
N LYS A 206 10.30 -14.67 14.27
CA LYS A 206 8.86 -14.38 14.21
C LYS A 206 8.45 -13.25 15.18
N THR A 207 9.15 -13.13 16.31
CA THR A 207 8.83 -12.18 17.39
C THR A 207 9.97 -11.24 17.75
N THR A 208 11.03 -11.21 16.95
CA THR A 208 12.18 -10.34 17.20
C THR A 208 11.77 -8.87 17.19
N LYS A 209 12.24 -8.11 18.17
CA LYS A 209 12.03 -6.65 18.30
C LYS A 209 13.23 -5.86 17.76
N ASP A 210 14.30 -6.54 17.38
CA ASP A 210 15.52 -5.97 16.84
C ASP A 210 15.29 -5.64 15.36
N ILE A 211 15.14 -4.35 15.04
CA ILE A 211 14.85 -3.89 13.69
C ILE A 211 16.01 -4.12 12.71
N ALA A 212 17.25 -4.17 13.18
CA ALA A 212 18.38 -4.51 12.32
C ALA A 212 18.34 -5.99 11.91
N GLN A 213 17.95 -6.88 12.84
CA GLN A 213 17.67 -8.27 12.50
C GLN A 213 16.48 -8.42 11.57
N GLN A 214 15.39 -7.68 11.78
CA GLN A 214 14.25 -7.73 10.86
C GLN A 214 14.67 -7.27 9.45
N TRP A 215 15.36 -6.14 9.35
CA TRP A 215 15.89 -5.62 8.08
C TRP A 215 16.77 -6.65 7.37
N GLN A 216 17.75 -7.21 8.07
CA GLN A 216 18.70 -8.15 7.48
C GLN A 216 18.06 -9.50 7.13
N LYS A 217 17.33 -10.10 8.07
CA LYS A 217 16.93 -11.51 8.03
C LYS A 217 15.51 -11.74 7.53
N LEU A 218 14.61 -10.77 7.72
CA LEU A 218 13.21 -10.88 7.26
C LEU A 218 12.97 -10.13 5.94
N LEU A 219 13.71 -9.05 5.67
CA LEU A 219 13.50 -8.27 4.45
C LEU A 219 14.58 -8.54 3.39
N ILE A 220 15.81 -8.08 3.61
CA ILE A 220 16.87 -8.15 2.60
C ILE A 220 17.26 -9.59 2.27
N GLY A 221 17.39 -10.46 3.28
CA GLY A 221 17.77 -11.86 3.08
C GLY A 221 16.80 -12.61 2.16
N PRO A 222 15.49 -12.60 2.44
CA PRO A 222 14.48 -13.17 1.56
C PRO A 222 14.42 -12.50 0.18
N LEU A 223 14.49 -11.17 0.11
CA LEU A 223 14.48 -10.44 -1.18
C LEU A 223 15.65 -10.79 -2.11
N LYS A 224 16.83 -11.12 -1.55
CA LYS A 224 17.98 -11.60 -2.33
C LYS A 224 17.79 -13.01 -2.89
N LYS A 225 16.87 -13.79 -2.31
CA LYS A 225 16.55 -15.15 -2.76
C LYS A 225 15.36 -15.18 -3.72
N SER A 226 14.42 -14.24 -3.60
CA SER A 226 13.33 -14.06 -4.56
C SER A 226 13.87 -13.40 -5.82
N SER A 227 13.86 -14.12 -6.94
CA SER A 227 14.62 -13.79 -8.15
C SER A 227 13.84 -12.99 -9.19
N ARG A 228 12.66 -12.47 -8.85
CA ARG A 228 11.82 -11.71 -9.79
C ARG A 228 12.12 -10.22 -9.73
N SER A 229 13.03 -9.78 -10.60
CA SER A 229 13.04 -8.39 -11.06
C SER A 229 12.03 -8.24 -12.19
N THR A 230 10.77 -7.90 -11.88
CA THR A 230 9.77 -7.54 -12.90
C THR A 230 10.11 -6.22 -13.59
N GLY A 231 11.13 -5.49 -13.11
CA GLY A 231 11.50 -4.16 -13.60
C GLY A 231 10.52 -3.06 -13.19
N GLU A 232 9.35 -3.43 -12.69
CA GLU A 232 8.32 -2.51 -12.23
C GLU A 232 8.67 -1.95 -10.84
N PRO A 233 8.43 -0.65 -10.59
CA PRO A 233 8.70 -0.05 -9.29
C PRO A 233 7.88 -0.67 -8.16
N ILE A 234 8.54 -0.98 -7.04
CA ILE A 234 7.93 -1.41 -5.79
C ILE A 234 8.02 -0.24 -4.79
N VAL A 235 6.87 0.23 -4.33
CA VAL A 235 6.78 1.40 -3.43
C VAL A 235 6.53 0.95 -2.00
N ILE A 236 7.31 1.46 -1.05
CA ILE A 236 7.10 1.28 0.38
C ILE A 236 6.92 2.65 1.01
N THR A 237 5.77 2.89 1.65
CA THR A 237 5.53 4.13 2.39
C THR A 237 5.76 3.93 3.89
N ILE A 238 6.49 4.84 4.51
CA ILE A 238 6.68 4.95 5.96
C ILE A 238 6.15 6.32 6.37
N ASP A 239 4.92 6.35 6.86
CA ASP A 239 4.21 7.56 7.23
C ASP A 239 4.43 7.91 8.71
N ALA A 240 4.59 9.21 8.99
CA ALA A 240 4.77 9.80 10.31
C ALA A 240 5.96 9.22 11.10
N LEU A 241 7.14 9.09 10.48
CA LEU A 241 8.34 8.57 11.14
C LEU A 241 8.68 9.31 12.45
N ASP A 242 8.32 10.59 12.57
CA ASP A 242 8.46 11.37 13.80
C ASP A 242 7.56 10.92 14.97
N GLU A 243 6.65 9.97 14.73
CA GLU A 243 5.76 9.37 15.72
C GLU A 243 6.20 7.94 16.12
N SER A 244 7.38 7.51 15.70
CA SER A 244 7.93 6.18 15.96
C SER A 244 8.48 5.96 17.40
N GLY A 245 8.26 6.90 18.33
CA GLY A 245 8.80 6.86 19.70
C GLY A 245 9.80 7.99 19.96
N GLY A 246 10.67 7.87 20.96
CA GLY A 246 11.75 8.85 21.20
C GLY A 246 12.94 8.68 20.23
N GLU A 247 13.90 9.61 20.29
CA GLU A 247 15.14 9.61 19.47
C GLU A 247 15.89 8.27 19.58
N GLU A 248 16.15 7.80 20.81
CA GLU A 248 16.83 6.52 21.07
C GLU A 248 16.12 5.33 20.40
N THR A 249 14.78 5.33 20.39
CA THR A 249 14.02 4.20 19.86
C THR A 249 13.98 4.12 18.34
N ARG A 250 14.19 5.25 17.66
CA ARG A 250 14.19 5.32 16.19
C ARG A 250 15.59 5.42 15.58
N GLU A 251 16.62 5.59 16.39
CA GLU A 251 18.00 5.78 15.95
C GLU A 251 18.44 4.72 14.93
N ASP A 252 18.22 3.44 15.23
CA ASP A 252 18.60 2.35 14.33
C ASP A 252 17.76 2.34 13.04
N LEU A 253 16.49 2.77 13.09
CA LEU A 253 15.65 2.91 11.90
C LEU A 253 16.20 4.01 10.98
N LEU A 254 16.56 5.16 11.55
CA LEU A 254 17.19 6.25 10.81
C LEU A 254 18.52 5.81 10.20
N ARG A 255 19.37 5.11 10.96
CA ARG A 255 20.65 4.57 10.47
C ARG A 255 20.47 3.58 9.33
N ILE A 256 19.45 2.73 9.38
CA ILE A 256 19.12 1.77 8.31
C ILE A 256 18.68 2.53 7.04
N LEU A 257 17.74 3.47 7.16
CA LEU A 257 17.26 4.28 6.02
C LEU A 257 18.38 5.15 5.42
N ALA A 258 19.27 5.69 6.27
CA ALA A 258 20.44 6.45 5.86
C ALA A 258 21.61 5.58 5.36
N GLY A 259 21.54 4.25 5.46
CA GLY A 259 22.64 3.36 5.09
C GLY A 259 23.92 3.57 5.92
N LYS A 260 23.78 4.10 7.15
CA LYS A 260 24.84 4.48 8.10
C LYS A 260 24.93 3.54 9.32
N HIS A 261 24.25 2.39 9.29
CA HIS A 261 24.25 1.46 10.42
C HIS A 261 25.70 1.01 10.77
N PRO A 262 26.13 1.07 12.04
CA PRO A 262 27.53 0.85 12.42
C PRO A 262 27.98 -0.61 12.29
N ASN A 263 27.05 -1.55 12.42
CA ASN A 263 27.33 -2.97 12.22
C ASN A 263 27.42 -3.29 10.71
N PRO A 264 28.60 -3.69 10.18
CA PRO A 264 28.78 -3.98 8.75
C PRO A 264 28.00 -5.21 8.26
N ALA A 265 27.48 -6.04 9.18
CA ALA A 265 26.61 -7.16 8.82
C ALA A 265 25.20 -6.71 8.41
N VAL A 266 24.80 -5.48 8.75
CA VAL A 266 23.50 -4.92 8.39
C VAL A 266 23.58 -4.36 6.96
N PRO A 267 22.83 -4.92 5.99
CA PRO A 267 22.87 -4.46 4.60
C PRO A 267 22.41 -3.02 4.46
N LYS A 268 22.94 -2.31 3.47
CA LYS A 268 22.49 -0.95 3.17
C LYS A 268 21.19 -0.98 2.38
N ILE A 269 20.40 0.08 2.48
CA ILE A 269 19.19 0.24 1.64
C ILE A 269 19.50 0.27 0.15
N THR A 270 20.71 0.67 -0.23
CA THR A 270 21.21 0.60 -1.61
C THR A 270 21.50 -0.81 -2.09
N ASP A 271 21.51 -1.82 -1.20
CA ASP A 271 21.67 -3.24 -1.56
C ASP A 271 20.34 -3.87 -2.01
N LEU A 272 19.22 -3.14 -1.91
CA LEU A 272 17.95 -3.57 -2.47
C LEU A 272 17.96 -3.52 -3.99
N PRO A 273 17.12 -4.34 -4.66
CA PRO A 273 16.89 -4.22 -6.09
C PRO A 273 16.50 -2.78 -6.48
N GLY A 274 17.01 -2.31 -7.62
CA GLY A 274 16.88 -0.91 -8.03
C GLY A 274 15.46 -0.43 -8.35
N ASN A 275 14.47 -1.31 -8.31
CA ASN A 275 13.06 -0.97 -8.46
C ASN A 275 12.37 -0.62 -7.12
N PHE A 276 13.03 -0.82 -5.96
CA PHE A 276 12.47 -0.44 -4.65
C PHE A 276 12.62 1.06 -4.36
N HIS A 277 11.51 1.68 -3.98
CA HIS A 277 11.43 3.10 -3.63
C HIS A 277 10.73 3.28 -2.28
N PHE A 278 11.39 3.98 -1.36
CA PHE A 278 10.85 4.30 -0.04
C PHE A 278 10.37 5.75 -0.02
N ILE A 279 9.14 5.97 0.42
CA ILE A 279 8.61 7.31 0.69
C ILE A 279 8.46 7.42 2.20
N VAL A 280 9.20 8.32 2.81
CA VAL A 280 9.22 8.55 4.25
C VAL A 280 8.64 9.92 4.52
N THR A 281 7.64 10.02 5.39
CA THR A 281 7.13 11.33 5.83
C THR A 281 7.50 11.57 7.28
N SER A 282 7.87 12.81 7.62
CA SER A 282 8.01 13.20 9.02
C SER A 282 7.99 14.72 9.23
N ARG A 283 7.93 15.15 10.49
CA ARG A 283 8.46 16.48 10.86
C ARG A 283 9.98 16.54 10.69
N PRO A 284 10.55 17.70 10.38
CA PRO A 284 11.99 17.92 10.36
C PRO A 284 12.51 18.05 11.81
N LEU A 285 12.61 16.92 12.52
CA LEU A 285 13.25 16.89 13.84
C LEU A 285 14.76 16.78 13.64
N ASP A 286 15.54 17.39 14.54
CA ASP A 286 17.00 17.47 14.45
C ASP A 286 17.65 16.09 14.25
N ASP A 287 17.20 15.07 14.98
CA ASP A 287 17.70 13.69 14.88
C ASP A 287 17.48 13.06 13.48
N ILE A 288 16.36 13.40 12.83
CA ILE A 288 16.04 12.94 11.47
C ILE A 288 16.84 13.72 10.44
N GLU A 289 16.91 15.05 10.58
CA GLU A 289 17.68 15.93 9.69
C GLU A 289 19.15 15.56 9.66
N ASP A 290 19.77 15.40 10.83
CA ASP A 290 21.18 15.06 10.97
C ASP A 290 21.52 13.71 10.30
N GLN A 291 20.62 12.73 10.38
CA GLN A 291 20.83 11.43 9.76
C GLN A 291 20.66 11.46 8.24
N PHE A 292 19.70 12.24 7.72
CA PHE A 292 19.34 12.23 6.30
C PHE A 292 20.08 13.28 5.47
N CYS A 293 20.59 14.34 6.09
CA CYS A 293 21.35 15.39 5.41
C CYS A 293 22.62 14.84 4.74
N GLY A 294 22.86 15.26 3.50
CA GLY A 294 24.01 14.88 2.70
C GLY A 294 24.05 13.42 2.24
N VAL A 295 23.00 12.62 2.46
CA VAL A 295 22.96 11.22 2.05
C VAL A 295 22.52 11.10 0.59
N GLN A 296 23.42 10.60 -0.28
CA GLN A 296 23.20 10.58 -1.73
C GLN A 296 21.94 9.83 -2.18
N HIS A 297 21.58 8.73 -1.52
CA HIS A 297 20.40 7.94 -1.88
C HIS A 297 19.10 8.44 -1.24
N ILE A 298 19.13 9.56 -0.50
CA ILE A 298 17.95 10.20 0.08
C ILE A 298 17.68 11.51 -0.66
N ARG A 299 16.56 11.55 -1.39
CA ARG A 299 16.01 12.77 -1.95
C ARG A 299 15.18 13.48 -0.89
N GLN A 300 15.49 14.74 -0.61
CA GLN A 300 14.73 15.55 0.34
C GLN A 300 13.72 16.43 -0.39
N MET A 301 12.51 16.53 0.15
CA MET A 301 11.47 17.47 -0.28
C MET A 301 10.81 18.07 0.96
N SER A 302 10.62 19.39 0.98
CA SER A 302 9.88 20.04 2.06
C SER A 302 8.50 20.49 1.61
N MET A 303 7.50 20.29 2.49
CA MET A 303 6.17 20.89 2.34
C MET A 303 6.20 22.43 2.48
N ASP A 304 7.29 22.99 2.97
CA ASP A 304 7.50 24.44 3.05
C ASP A 304 7.98 25.05 1.73
N ASP A 305 8.53 24.24 0.82
CA ASP A 305 8.95 24.68 -0.52
C ASP A 305 7.78 24.83 -1.49
N ILE A 306 6.58 24.36 -1.12
CA ILE A 306 5.38 24.51 -1.94
C ILE A 306 4.98 25.98 -1.98
N PRO A 307 4.84 26.60 -3.17
CA PRO A 307 4.44 27.99 -3.28
C PRO A 307 3.14 28.27 -2.53
N ARG A 308 3.11 29.38 -1.79
CA ARG A 308 1.93 29.78 -1.01
C ARG A 308 0.65 29.80 -1.84
N ALA A 309 0.73 30.31 -3.07
CA ALA A 309 -0.40 30.36 -3.99
C ALA A 309 -0.96 28.97 -4.33
N ASP A 310 -0.10 27.96 -4.50
CA ASP A 310 -0.53 26.59 -4.80
C ASP A 310 -1.15 25.94 -3.56
N ALA A 311 -0.58 26.15 -2.38
CA ALA A 311 -1.16 25.67 -1.13
C ALA A 311 -2.53 26.31 -0.85
N GLU A 312 -2.68 27.63 -1.06
CA GLU A 312 -3.96 28.33 -0.93
C GLU A 312 -4.98 27.86 -1.96
N ARG A 313 -4.58 27.66 -3.22
CA ARG A 313 -5.44 27.08 -4.26
C ARG A 313 -5.96 25.71 -3.86
N ASP A 314 -5.08 24.82 -3.40
CA ASP A 314 -5.46 23.46 -3.02
C ASP A 314 -6.38 23.45 -1.79
N ILE A 315 -6.12 24.32 -0.81
CA ILE A 315 -6.99 24.47 0.38
C ILE A 315 -8.35 25.05 -0.03
N ARG A 316 -8.39 26.01 -0.95
CA ARG A 316 -9.65 26.55 -1.47
C ARG A 316 -10.49 25.46 -2.11
N THR A 317 -9.88 24.63 -2.97
CA THR A 317 -10.54 23.45 -3.55
C THR A 317 -11.09 22.55 -2.45
N TYR A 318 -10.26 22.21 -1.46
CA TYR A 318 -10.66 21.39 -0.31
C TYR A 318 -11.86 21.97 0.46
N VAL A 319 -11.79 23.25 0.84
CA VAL A 319 -12.87 23.93 1.57
C VAL A 319 -14.15 23.97 0.75
N SER A 320 -14.05 24.25 -0.56
CA SER A 320 -15.22 24.33 -1.44
C SER A 320 -15.95 22.99 -1.56
N THR A 321 -15.20 21.89 -1.69
CA THR A 321 -15.75 20.54 -1.72
C THR A 321 -16.33 20.16 -0.36
N GLU A 322 -15.63 20.46 0.74
CA GLU A 322 -16.13 20.16 2.06
C GLU A 322 -17.45 20.90 2.33
N LEU A 323 -17.54 22.20 2.03
CA LEU A 323 -18.69 23.04 2.34
C LEU A 323 -19.75 23.07 1.22
N GLU A 324 -19.68 22.15 0.27
CA GLU A 324 -20.67 22.03 -0.80
C GLU A 324 -22.09 21.91 -0.22
N GLY A 325 -23.05 22.63 -0.82
CA GLY A 325 -24.45 22.64 -0.39
C GLY A 325 -24.79 23.53 0.81
N ARG A 326 -23.83 24.32 1.35
CA ARG A 326 -24.05 25.21 2.51
C ARG A 326 -24.30 26.69 2.15
N ASN A 327 -24.62 27.00 0.89
CA ASN A 327 -24.86 28.35 0.35
C ASN A 327 -23.68 29.34 0.48
N PHE A 328 -22.45 28.86 0.63
CA PHE A 328 -21.25 29.68 0.54
C PHE A 328 -20.86 29.97 -0.91
N GLN A 329 -20.23 31.12 -1.14
CA GLN A 329 -19.69 31.50 -2.43
C GLN A 329 -18.17 31.39 -2.43
N ASP A 330 -17.60 31.54 -3.62
CA ASP A 330 -16.18 31.45 -3.89
C ASP A 330 -15.32 32.45 -3.06
N ARG A 331 -15.92 33.58 -2.65
CA ARG A 331 -15.30 34.56 -1.76
C ARG A 331 -15.08 33.99 -0.37
N GLU A 332 -16.06 33.29 0.21
CA GLU A 332 -15.93 32.75 1.56
C GLU A 332 -14.87 31.62 1.60
N PHE A 333 -14.80 30.81 0.54
CA PHE A 333 -13.75 29.79 0.39
C PHE A 333 -12.35 30.40 0.30
N ALA A 334 -12.18 31.50 -0.44
CA ALA A 334 -10.90 32.19 -0.53
C ALA A 334 -10.41 32.70 0.83
N VAL A 335 -11.30 33.29 1.62
CA VAL A 335 -10.97 33.80 2.97
C VAL A 335 -10.56 32.66 3.91
N LEU A 336 -11.25 31.51 3.87
CA LEU A 336 -10.86 30.35 4.67
C LEU A 336 -9.51 29.79 4.22
N ALA A 337 -9.24 29.75 2.92
CA ALA A 337 -7.97 29.31 2.39
C ALA A 337 -6.81 30.22 2.80
N GLU A 338 -7.00 31.54 2.73
CA GLU A 338 -6.04 32.52 3.20
C GLU A 338 -5.79 32.36 4.72
N LYS A 339 -6.87 32.25 5.51
CA LYS A 339 -6.79 32.07 6.97
C LYS A 339 -6.11 30.78 7.40
N ALA A 340 -6.11 29.75 6.55
CA ALA A 340 -5.46 28.48 6.81
C ALA A 340 -3.93 28.58 6.70
N GLU A 341 -3.37 29.60 6.04
CA GLU A 341 -1.92 29.83 5.92
C GLU A 341 -1.16 28.57 5.44
N GLY A 342 -1.76 27.81 4.52
CA GLY A 342 -1.17 26.57 4.00
C GLY A 342 -1.36 25.32 4.88
N LEU A 343 -2.12 25.40 5.99
CA LEU A 343 -2.40 24.28 6.90
C LEU A 343 -3.75 23.62 6.57
N PHE A 344 -3.72 22.46 5.92
CA PHE A 344 -4.90 21.64 5.64
C PHE A 344 -5.64 21.20 6.90
N GLU A 345 -4.92 20.91 7.97
CA GLU A 345 -5.53 20.51 9.23
C GLU A 345 -6.40 21.62 9.83
N TRP A 346 -5.96 22.87 9.71
CA TRP A 346 -6.77 24.01 10.11
C TRP A 346 -8.04 24.10 9.25
N ALA A 347 -7.90 24.02 7.93
CA ALA A 347 -9.04 24.06 7.00
C ALA A 347 -10.05 22.94 7.28
N ARG A 348 -9.58 21.72 7.54
CA ARG A 348 -10.39 20.55 7.91
C ARG A 348 -11.18 20.79 9.19
N LEU A 349 -10.53 21.35 10.22
CA LEU A 349 -11.17 21.66 11.49
C LEU A 349 -12.19 22.81 11.37
N ALA A 350 -11.85 23.85 10.60
CA ALA A 350 -12.76 24.94 10.27
C ALA A 350 -14.01 24.44 9.54
N CYS A 351 -13.85 23.66 8.46
CA CYS A 351 -14.96 23.04 7.74
C CYS A 351 -15.82 22.17 8.66
N ARG A 352 -15.20 21.35 9.51
CA ARG A 352 -15.90 20.51 10.48
C ARG A 352 -16.72 21.35 11.47
N TYR A 353 -16.18 22.44 11.97
CA TYR A 353 -16.90 23.35 12.87
C TYR A 353 -18.10 23.98 12.17
N ILE A 354 -17.93 24.50 10.95
CA ILE A 354 -19.01 25.09 10.14
C ILE A 354 -20.12 24.08 9.80
N LYS A 355 -19.75 22.82 9.57
CA LYS A 355 -20.69 21.73 9.27
C LYS A 355 -21.51 21.30 10.48
N LYS A 356 -20.96 21.41 11.69
CA LYS A 356 -21.63 21.00 12.92
C LYS A 356 -22.73 22.01 13.26
N SER A 357 -23.94 21.51 13.53
CA SER A 357 -25.04 22.32 14.05
C SER A 357 -24.78 22.65 15.52
N HIS A 358 -23.98 23.69 15.76
CA HIS A 358 -23.81 24.26 17.09
C HIS A 358 -25.12 24.95 17.51
N ALA A 359 -25.50 24.80 18.79
CA ALA A 359 -26.83 25.10 19.34
C ALA A 359 -27.47 26.42 18.84
N GLY A 360 -28.23 26.37 17.74
CA GLY A 360 -28.94 27.51 17.16
C GLY A 360 -28.17 28.38 16.17
N LEU A 361 -26.88 28.11 15.92
CA LEU A 361 -26.08 28.87 14.97
C LEU A 361 -26.26 28.36 13.53
N SER A 362 -26.41 29.30 12.60
CA SER A 362 -26.32 29.06 11.17
C SER A 362 -24.88 28.78 10.73
N SER A 363 -24.71 28.12 9.59
CA SER A 363 -23.37 27.90 9.01
C SER A 363 -22.61 29.21 8.76
N MET A 364 -23.32 30.31 8.43
CA MET A 364 -22.70 31.62 8.21
C MET A 364 -22.21 32.25 9.52
N GLU A 365 -22.94 32.09 10.63
CA GLU A 365 -22.48 32.55 11.95
C GLU A 365 -21.25 31.75 12.41
N CYS A 366 -21.25 30.42 12.20
CA CYS A 366 -20.06 29.59 12.46
C CYS A 366 -18.86 30.03 11.61
N TYR A 367 -19.08 30.35 10.33
CA TYR A 367 -18.05 30.88 9.44
C TYR A 367 -17.46 32.20 9.96
N GLN A 368 -18.32 33.14 10.36
CA GLN A 368 -17.88 34.43 10.90
C GLN A 368 -17.07 34.25 12.18
N ALA A 369 -17.45 33.34 13.06
CA ALA A 369 -16.69 33.01 14.27
C ALA A 369 -15.28 32.48 13.94
N VAL A 370 -15.18 31.56 12.97
CA VAL A 370 -13.88 31.01 12.52
C VAL A 370 -12.98 32.10 11.94
N VAL A 371 -13.50 32.95 11.05
CA VAL A 371 -12.70 33.98 10.36
C VAL A 371 -12.29 35.13 11.28
N SER A 372 -13.14 35.46 12.27
CA SER A 372 -12.90 36.54 13.24
C SER A 372 -11.96 36.14 14.38
N SER A 373 -11.67 34.84 14.53
CA SER A 373 -10.67 34.37 15.50
C SER A 373 -9.28 34.95 15.18
N ASP A 374 -8.65 35.53 16.19
CA ASP A 374 -7.40 36.28 16.05
C ASP A 374 -6.22 35.35 15.72
N SER A 375 -5.35 35.75 14.80
CA SER A 375 -4.19 34.95 14.42
C SER A 375 -3.11 34.91 15.51
N ALA A 376 -3.09 35.91 16.40
CA ALA A 376 -2.10 36.04 17.46
C ALA A 376 -2.31 35.08 18.66
N LYS A 377 -3.51 34.49 18.83
CA LYS A 377 -3.77 33.45 19.85
C LYS A 377 -3.45 32.03 19.37
N ARG A 378 -3.00 31.89 18.12
CA ARG A 378 -2.56 30.62 17.53
C ARG A 378 -1.15 30.32 18.07
N SER A 379 -1.06 29.70 19.25
CA SER A 379 0.22 29.20 19.80
C SER A 379 1.03 28.45 18.72
N PRO A 380 2.37 28.52 18.72
CA PRO A 380 3.17 27.77 17.77
C PRO A 380 2.90 26.27 17.98
N LEU A 381 2.18 25.67 17.04
CA LEU A 381 1.84 24.24 16.93
C LEU A 381 3.08 23.37 16.66
N LEU A 382 4.19 23.65 17.36
CA LEU A 382 5.42 22.86 17.27
C LEU A 382 5.34 21.59 18.14
N HIS A 383 4.54 21.57 19.22
CA HIS A 383 4.53 20.43 20.17
C HIS A 383 3.16 19.94 20.70
N GLY A 384 2.01 20.43 20.21
CA GLY A 384 0.69 20.06 20.75
C GLY A 384 -0.38 19.75 19.68
N THR A 385 -1.41 18.97 20.07
CA THR A 385 -2.53 18.57 19.21
C THR A 385 -3.34 19.77 18.67
N PRO A 386 -3.88 19.73 17.44
CA PRO A 386 -4.63 20.84 16.82
C PRO A 386 -5.96 21.26 17.51
N PHE A 387 -6.30 20.65 18.65
CA PHE A 387 -7.59 20.84 19.33
C PHE A 387 -7.77 22.22 19.98
N ASP A 388 -6.68 22.94 20.27
CA ASP A 388 -6.73 24.11 21.15
C ASP A 388 -7.27 25.39 20.49
N CYS A 389 -7.15 25.55 19.17
CA CYS A 389 -7.64 26.77 18.50
C CYS A 389 -9.17 26.83 18.31
N ILE A 390 -9.88 25.69 18.37
CA ILE A 390 -11.35 25.64 18.24
C ILE A 390 -12.03 25.32 19.59
N SER A 391 -11.32 24.71 20.55
CA SER A 391 -11.83 24.53 21.91
C SER A 391 -12.00 25.87 22.64
N GLU A 392 -11.15 26.87 22.37
CA GLU A 392 -11.29 28.22 22.94
C GLU A 392 -12.53 28.97 22.44
N ILE A 393 -12.97 28.74 21.20
CA ILE A 393 -14.21 29.32 20.65
C ILE A 393 -15.44 28.80 21.42
N SER A 394 -15.36 27.59 22.00
CA SER A 394 -16.45 27.02 22.81
C SER A 394 -16.48 27.56 24.26
N LEU A 395 -15.42 28.20 24.74
CA LEU A 395 -15.29 28.69 26.12
C LEU A 395 -15.54 30.20 26.24
N SER A 396 -15.34 30.98 25.19
CA SER A 396 -15.55 32.44 25.22
C SER A 396 -17.01 32.87 25.26
N ASP A 397 -17.95 32.02 24.82
CA ASP A 397 -19.40 32.31 24.84
C ASP A 397 -20.10 31.94 26.17
N GLY A 398 -19.36 31.39 27.14
CA GLY A 398 -19.92 30.91 28.41
C GLY A 398 -19.85 31.86 29.61
N THR A 399 -19.22 33.04 29.51
CA THR A 399 -18.93 33.90 30.69
C THR A 399 -19.32 35.37 30.52
N ASN A 400 -20.54 35.64 30.04
CA ASN A 400 -21.09 36.99 30.13
C ASN A 400 -22.61 37.03 30.39
N THR A 401 -23.05 36.42 31.49
CA THR A 401 -24.29 36.84 32.17
C THR A 401 -23.91 37.38 33.55
N ARG A 402 -24.01 38.69 33.65
CA ARG A 402 -23.56 39.53 34.76
C ARG A 402 -24.34 39.25 36.05
N HIS A 403 -23.59 39.27 37.15
CA HIS A 403 -24.06 39.79 38.44
C HIS A 403 -24.71 41.16 38.26
N SER A 404 -25.98 41.28 38.68
CA SER A 404 -26.61 42.38 39.45
C SER A 404 -28.11 42.16 39.44
#